data_AF-K2D0N3-F1
#
_entry.id   AF-K2D0N3-F1
#
_cell.length_a   1.000
_cell.length_b   1.000
_cell.length_c   1.000
_cell.angle_alpha   90.00
_cell.angle_beta   90.00
_cell.angle_gamma   90.00
#
_symmetry.space_group_name_H-M   'P 1'
#
loop_
_entity.id
_entity.type
_entity.pdbx_description
1 polymer ?
#
loop_
_entity_poly.entity_id
_entity_poly.type
_entity_poly.pdbx_seq_one_letter_code
_entity_poly.pdbx_strand_id
1 'polypeptide(L)'
;MLVIIGYIICLGCIFGMYVLHGGNISVILKALPFEMVTILGGALGAFVVNNQPKVLKATAAAIPMALKGSKYTKARYMELMAMLYDILQKARKEGLMAIEKDVEAPAESEIFSKYPIVGSDHHVIEFMTDYLRMMVSGNLNSHEIEALMDNEIDTHHQEAHAPVAAL
;
A
#
# COMPACT_ATOMS: atom_id res chain seq x y z
N MET A 1 -9.44 11.55 -0.06
CA MET A 1 -9.14 11.50 1.39
C MET A 1 -9.25 12.90 1.95
N LEU A 2 -10.11 13.13 2.94
CA LEU A 2 -10.29 14.42 3.62
C LEU A 2 -9.42 14.51 4.90
N VAL A 3 -8.30 13.77 5.00
CA VAL A 3 -7.52 13.62 6.25
C VAL A 3 -7.07 14.97 6.80
N ILE A 4 -6.49 15.84 5.96
CA ILE A 4 -6.05 17.18 6.38
C ILE A 4 -7.25 18.03 6.85
N ILE A 5 -8.36 17.99 6.11
CA ILE A 5 -9.59 18.69 6.48
C ILE A 5 -10.13 18.17 7.81
N GLY A 6 -10.09 16.85 8.03
CA GLY A 6 -10.47 16.21 9.28
C GLY A 6 -9.60 16.68 10.45
N TYR A 7 -8.27 16.77 10.28
CA TYR A 7 -7.38 17.32 11.31
C TYR A 7 -7.67 18.79 11.60
N ILE A 8 -7.94 19.61 10.56
CA ILE A 8 -8.30 21.03 10.75
C ILE A 8 -9.60 21.16 11.55
N ILE A 9 -10.63 20.39 11.20
CA ILE A 9 -11.91 20.38 11.93
C ILE A 9 -11.70 19.92 13.37
N CYS A 10 -10.95 18.84 13.59
CA CYS A 10 -10.66 18.29 14.91
C CYS A 10 -9.95 19.31 15.81
N LEU A 11 -8.81 19.84 15.37
CA LEU A 11 -8.03 20.81 16.14
C LEU A 11 -8.80 22.14 16.31
N GLY A 12 -9.54 22.56 15.30
CA GLY A 12 -10.40 23.74 15.34
C GLY A 12 -11.50 23.62 16.39
N CYS A 13 -12.18 22.47 16.47
CA CYS A 13 -13.18 22.22 17.50
C CYS A 13 -12.57 22.17 18.90
N ILE A 14 -11.44 21.45 19.09
CA ILE A 14 -10.80 21.27 20.40
C ILE A 14 -10.27 22.61 20.92
N PHE A 15 -9.38 23.27 20.17
CA PHE A 15 -8.75 24.50 20.62
C PHE A 15 -9.65 25.73 20.47
N GLY A 16 -10.49 25.77 19.44
CA GLY A 16 -11.46 26.85 19.24
C GLY A 16 -12.46 26.90 20.40
N MET A 17 -13.04 25.77 20.80
CA MET A 17 -13.96 25.74 21.93
C MET A 17 -13.25 26.08 23.25
N TYR A 18 -12.02 25.60 23.46
CA TYR A 18 -11.22 25.94 24.65
C TYR A 18 -11.01 27.45 24.81
N VAL A 19 -10.67 28.15 23.71
CA VAL A 19 -10.50 29.60 23.72
C VAL A 19 -11.83 30.33 23.91
N LEU A 20 -12.90 29.89 23.23
CA LEU A 20 -14.25 30.47 23.39
C LEU A 20 -14.79 30.32 24.83
N HIS A 21 -14.40 29.26 25.53
CA HIS A 21 -14.72 29.04 26.95
C HIS A 21 -13.88 29.91 27.90
N GLY A 22 -12.99 30.78 27.38
CA GLY A 22 -12.12 31.65 28.17
C GLY A 22 -10.79 31.01 28.58
N GLY A 23 -10.42 29.86 28.00
CA GLY A 23 -9.15 29.19 28.25
C GLY A 23 -7.95 29.96 27.69
N ASN A 24 -6.84 30.00 28.44
CA ASN A 24 -5.60 30.65 28.00
C ASN A 24 -4.68 29.65 27.30
N ILE A 25 -4.52 29.79 25.98
CA ILE A 25 -3.70 28.89 25.16
C ILE A 25 -2.23 28.83 25.61
N SER A 26 -1.69 29.88 26.23
CA SER A 26 -0.31 29.94 26.70
C SER A 26 -0.01 28.94 27.80
N VAL A 27 -1.02 28.52 28.57
CA VAL A 27 -0.88 27.46 29.57
C VAL A 27 -0.61 26.13 28.88
N ILE A 28 -1.38 25.82 27.83
CA ILE A 28 -1.20 24.62 27.01
C ILE A 28 0.17 24.64 26.34
N LEU A 29 0.54 25.74 25.68
CA LEU A 29 1.82 25.84 24.98
C LEU A 29 3.03 25.70 25.92
N LYS A 30 2.94 26.17 27.16
CA LYS A 30 4.00 26.03 28.16
C LYS A 30 4.13 24.59 28.68
N ALA A 31 3.01 23.87 28.82
CA ALA A 31 2.99 22.48 29.24
C ALA A 31 3.33 21.50 28.10
N LEU A 32 3.03 21.87 26.85
CA LEU A 32 3.18 21.06 25.65
C LEU A 32 4.52 20.33 25.53
N PRO A 33 5.71 20.96 25.69
CA PRO A 33 6.97 20.23 25.56
C PRO A 33 7.15 19.14 26.62
N PHE A 34 6.68 19.36 27.86
CA PHE A 34 6.79 18.39 28.94
C PHE A 34 5.83 17.22 28.74
N GLU A 35 4.57 17.52 28.42
CA GLU A 35 3.55 16.51 28.18
C GLU A 35 3.85 15.68 26.94
N MET A 36 4.39 16.30 25.88
CA MET A 36 4.84 15.57 24.70
C MET A 36 5.95 14.59 25.07
N VAL A 37 6.96 14.98 25.84
CA VAL A 37 8.01 14.03 26.25
C VAL A 37 7.45 12.91 27.13
N THR A 38 6.58 13.22 28.09
CA THR A 38 6.01 12.21 29.00
C THR A 38 5.08 11.24 28.26
N ILE A 39 4.11 11.76 27.51
CA ILE A 39 3.07 10.94 26.86
C ILE A 39 3.60 10.32 25.58
N LEU A 40 4.18 11.11 24.67
CA LEU A 40 4.71 10.58 23.40
C LEU A 40 5.92 9.69 23.67
N GLY A 41 6.81 10.06 24.60
CA GLY A 41 7.96 9.21 24.97
C GLY A 41 7.52 7.89 25.59
N GLY A 42 6.53 7.91 26.49
CA GLY A 42 5.94 6.70 27.05
C GLY A 42 5.26 5.82 25.99
N ALA A 43 4.47 6.42 25.10
CA ALA A 43 3.82 5.73 24.00
C ALA A 43 4.83 5.12 23.02
N LEU A 44 5.87 5.85 22.63
CA LEU A 44 6.94 5.35 21.76
C LEU A 44 7.72 4.21 22.45
N GLY A 45 8.00 4.33 23.75
CA GLY A 45 8.64 3.27 24.52
C GLY A 45 7.79 1.99 24.55
N ALA A 46 6.50 2.11 24.86
CA ALA A 46 5.56 0.98 24.83
C ALA A 46 5.44 0.37 23.42
N PHE A 47 5.40 1.22 22.39
CA PHE A 47 5.34 0.80 20.99
C PHE A 47 6.57 -0.02 20.59
N VAL A 48 7.77 0.39 21.00
CA VAL A 48 9.02 -0.37 20.76
C VAL A 48 9.03 -1.69 21.51
N VAL A 49 8.56 -1.73 22.76
CA VAL A 49 8.51 -2.97 23.56
C VAL A 49 7.52 -3.99 22.97
N ASN A 50 6.40 -3.53 22.41
CA ASN A 50 5.33 -4.40 21.94
C ASN A 50 5.53 -4.96 20.51
N ASN A 51 6.45 -4.40 19.72
CA ASN A 51 6.53 -4.68 18.29
C ASN A 51 7.91 -5.17 17.85
N GLN A 52 7.91 -6.05 16.85
CA GLN A 52 9.15 -6.54 16.24
C GLN A 52 9.80 -5.47 15.35
N PRO A 53 11.15 -5.50 15.15
CA PRO A 53 11.85 -4.53 14.31
C PRO A 53 11.32 -4.40 12.88
N LYS A 54 10.77 -5.48 12.27
CA LYS A 54 10.12 -5.44 10.94
C LYS A 54 8.92 -4.51 10.95
N VAL A 55 8.04 -4.64 11.96
CA VAL A 55 6.83 -3.84 12.12
C VAL A 55 7.18 -2.38 12.40
N LEU A 56 8.15 -2.12 13.29
CA LEU A 56 8.61 -0.75 13.59
C LEU A 56 9.05 0.01 12.33
N LYS A 57 9.87 -0.64 11.48
CA LYS A 57 10.35 -0.04 10.22
C LYS A 57 9.21 0.17 9.23
N ALA A 58 8.31 -0.80 9.11
CA ALA A 58 7.16 -0.71 8.21
C ALA A 58 6.18 0.39 8.63
N THR A 59 5.89 0.53 9.92
CA THR A 59 5.07 1.63 10.47
C THR A 59 5.70 2.98 10.17
N ALA A 60 7.01 3.13 10.40
CA ALA A 60 7.72 4.38 10.10
C ALA A 60 7.65 4.75 8.61
N ALA A 61 7.76 3.77 7.71
CA ALA A 61 7.59 3.97 6.27
C ALA A 61 6.13 4.31 5.88
N ALA A 62 5.15 3.80 6.62
CA ALA A 62 3.72 4.01 6.36
C ALA A 62 3.21 5.40 6.76
N ILE A 63 3.82 6.07 7.75
CA ILE A 63 3.43 7.43 8.20
C ILE A 63 3.32 8.43 7.03
N PRO A 64 4.35 8.63 6.18
CA PRO A 64 4.23 9.56 5.05
C PRO A 64 3.25 9.09 3.99
N MET A 65 2.98 7.78 3.89
CA MET A 65 2.00 7.22 2.95
C MET A 65 0.56 7.50 3.40
N ALA A 66 0.29 7.51 4.71
CA ALA A 66 -1.03 7.82 5.28
C ALA A 66 -1.50 9.25 4.97
N LEU A 67 -0.57 10.17 4.70
CA LEU A 67 -0.88 11.55 4.28
C LEU A 67 -1.06 11.69 2.76
N LYS A 68 -0.60 10.71 1.96
CA LYS A 68 -0.76 10.71 0.51
C LYS A 68 -2.16 10.22 0.12
N GLY A 69 -2.61 10.63 -1.06
CA GLY A 69 -3.86 10.12 -1.63
C GLY A 69 -3.75 8.63 -1.98
N SER A 70 -4.91 7.95 -2.01
CA SER A 70 -4.99 6.57 -2.46
C SER A 70 -4.42 6.41 -3.88
N LYS A 71 -3.52 5.44 -4.07
CA LYS A 71 -3.05 5.03 -5.41
C LYS A 71 -4.15 4.36 -6.23
N TYR A 72 -5.20 3.86 -5.58
CA TYR A 72 -6.32 3.17 -6.20
C TYR A 72 -7.29 4.20 -6.79
N THR A 73 -7.10 4.47 -8.08
CA THR A 73 -7.95 5.37 -8.87
C THR A 73 -8.66 4.60 -9.96
N LYS A 74 -9.78 5.13 -10.47
CA LYS A 74 -10.47 4.55 -11.64
C LYS A 74 -9.52 4.36 -12.82
N ALA A 75 -8.65 5.34 -13.10
CA ALA A 75 -7.68 5.26 -14.18
C ALA A 75 -6.74 4.06 -14.01
N ARG A 76 -6.19 3.88 -12.80
CA ARG A 76 -5.33 2.73 -12.47
C ARG A 76 -6.04 1.39 -12.67
N TYR A 77 -7.30 1.26 -12.25
CA TYR A 77 -8.07 0.03 -12.47
C TYR A 77 -8.34 -0.23 -13.95
N MET A 78 -8.72 0.79 -14.71
CA MET A 78 -8.94 0.66 -16.16
C MET A 78 -7.65 0.25 -16.87
N GLU A 79 -6.51 0.80 -16.46
CA GLU A 79 -5.21 0.49 -17.02
C GLU A 79 -4.77 -0.95 -16.69
N LEU A 80 -4.98 -1.40 -15.45
CA LEU A 80 -4.73 -2.79 -15.05
C LEU A 80 -5.56 -3.77 -15.89
N MET A 81 -6.86 -3.50 -16.06
CA MET A 81 -7.75 -4.35 -16.86
C MET A 81 -7.35 -4.36 -18.35
N ALA A 82 -6.94 -3.22 -18.91
CA ALA A 82 -6.48 -3.12 -20.29
C ALA A 82 -5.15 -3.87 -20.51
N MET A 83 -4.22 -3.77 -19.56
CA MET A 83 -2.96 -4.52 -19.58
C MET A 83 -3.19 -6.03 -19.54
N LEU A 84 -4.02 -6.51 -18.61
CA LEU A 84 -4.38 -7.93 -18.53
C LEU A 84 -5.06 -8.41 -19.81
N TYR A 85 -5.96 -7.60 -20.38
CA TYR A 85 -6.60 -7.92 -21.65
C TYR A 85 -5.58 -8.08 -22.79
N ASP A 86 -4.64 -7.15 -22.96
CA ASP A 86 -3.64 -7.22 -24.03
C ASP A 86 -2.75 -8.47 -23.90
N ILE A 87 -2.30 -8.80 -22.68
CA ILE A 87 -1.49 -9.99 -22.41
C ILE A 87 -2.28 -11.27 -22.72
N LEU A 88 -3.49 -11.40 -22.20
CA LEU A 88 -4.32 -12.59 -22.39
C LEU A 88 -4.77 -12.73 -23.85
N GLN A 89 -5.00 -11.63 -24.57
CA GLN A 89 -5.31 -11.66 -25.99
C GLN A 89 -4.10 -12.11 -26.83
N LYS A 90 -2.89 -11.65 -26.52
CA LYS A 90 -1.67 -12.12 -27.16
C LYS A 90 -1.48 -13.62 -26.93
N ALA A 91 -1.58 -14.06 -25.67
CA ALA A 91 -1.50 -15.48 -25.32
C ALA A 91 -2.57 -16.34 -26.03
N ARG A 92 -3.81 -15.82 -26.17
CA ARG A 92 -4.89 -16.52 -26.88
C ARG A 92 -4.67 -16.62 -28.38
N LYS A 93 -4.17 -15.55 -29.02
CA LYS A 93 -4.01 -15.48 -30.48
C LYS A 93 -2.75 -16.16 -30.98
N GLU A 94 -1.66 -15.99 -30.26
CA GLU A 94 -0.30 -16.40 -30.67
C GLU A 94 0.22 -17.60 -29.86
N GLY A 95 -0.51 -18.00 -28.81
CA GLY A 95 -0.13 -19.07 -27.88
C GLY A 95 0.60 -18.56 -26.64
N LEU A 96 0.63 -19.38 -25.59
CA LEU A 96 1.26 -19.03 -24.30
C LEU A 96 2.76 -18.72 -24.44
N MET A 97 3.48 -19.38 -25.35
CA MET A 97 4.90 -19.09 -25.60
C MET A 97 5.14 -17.67 -26.12
N ALA A 98 4.14 -17.01 -26.73
CA ALA A 98 4.29 -15.67 -27.27
C ALA A 98 4.49 -14.59 -26.20
N ILE A 99 4.09 -14.87 -24.94
CA ILE A 99 4.26 -13.95 -23.80
C ILE A 99 5.48 -14.28 -22.94
N GLU A 100 6.27 -15.32 -23.28
CA GLU A 100 7.44 -15.75 -22.50
C GLU A 100 8.44 -14.60 -22.30
N LYS A 101 8.81 -13.91 -23.37
CA LYS A 101 9.74 -12.76 -23.28
C LYS A 101 9.18 -11.62 -22.45
N ASP A 102 7.86 -11.40 -22.50
CA ASP A 102 7.21 -10.36 -21.72
C ASP A 102 7.29 -10.67 -20.22
N VAL A 103 7.11 -11.93 -19.82
CA VAL A 103 7.11 -12.34 -18.40
C VAL A 103 8.50 -12.57 -17.83
N GLU A 104 9.48 -12.94 -18.66
CA GLU A 104 10.88 -13.09 -18.24
C GLU A 104 11.59 -11.73 -18.10
N ALA A 105 11.30 -10.79 -18.99
CA ALA A 105 11.89 -9.45 -19.00
C ALA A 105 10.80 -8.37 -19.05
N PRO A 106 9.99 -8.20 -17.98
CA PRO A 106 8.86 -7.27 -18.01
C PRO A 106 9.27 -5.81 -18.20
N ALA A 107 10.48 -5.44 -17.79
CA ALA A 107 11.03 -4.10 -18.01
C ALA A 107 11.32 -3.79 -19.50
N GLU A 108 11.52 -4.82 -20.32
CA GLU A 108 11.77 -4.71 -21.77
C GLU A 108 10.50 -4.94 -22.60
N SER A 109 9.39 -5.33 -21.96
CA SER A 109 8.13 -5.60 -22.65
C SER A 109 7.46 -4.32 -23.13
N GLU A 110 7.11 -4.29 -24.41
CA GLU A 110 6.27 -3.24 -24.98
C GLU A 110 4.87 -3.22 -24.36
N ILE A 111 4.36 -4.38 -23.90
CA ILE A 111 3.03 -4.48 -23.28
C ILE A 111 3.03 -3.73 -21.95
N PHE A 112 4.00 -3.98 -21.07
CA PHE A 112 4.07 -3.29 -19.78
C PHE A 112 4.42 -1.81 -19.94
N SER A 113 5.28 -1.47 -20.90
CA SER A 113 5.65 -0.08 -21.21
C SER A 113 4.47 0.78 -21.69
N LYS A 114 3.45 0.17 -22.32
CA LYS A 114 2.21 0.85 -22.74
C LYS A 114 1.35 1.33 -21.57
N TYR A 115 1.57 0.76 -20.39
CA TYR A 115 0.74 0.96 -19.20
C TYR A 115 1.57 1.50 -18.02
N PRO A 116 2.03 2.75 -18.04
CA PRO A 116 2.97 3.28 -17.04
C PRO A 116 2.40 3.46 -15.62
N ILE A 117 1.08 3.60 -15.42
CA ILE A 117 0.48 3.76 -14.08
C ILE A 117 0.54 2.45 -13.29
N VAL A 118 0.46 1.31 -13.99
CA VAL A 118 0.47 -0.03 -13.39
C VAL A 118 1.79 -0.74 -13.64
N GLY A 119 2.35 -0.63 -14.84
CA GLY A 119 3.59 -1.25 -15.27
C GLY A 119 4.85 -0.68 -14.61
N SER A 120 4.75 0.42 -13.86
CA SER A 120 5.84 0.88 -12.99
C SER A 120 5.72 0.38 -11.55
N ASP A 121 4.65 -0.34 -11.18
CA ASP A 121 4.46 -0.91 -9.85
C ASP A 121 5.04 -2.33 -9.82
N HIS A 122 6.25 -2.46 -9.29
CA HIS A 122 6.97 -3.73 -9.25
C HIS A 122 6.19 -4.83 -8.54
N HIS A 123 5.42 -4.54 -7.47
CA HIS A 123 4.64 -5.59 -6.79
C HIS A 123 3.55 -6.16 -7.69
N VAL A 124 2.91 -5.31 -8.50
CA VAL A 124 1.85 -5.75 -9.41
C VAL A 124 2.43 -6.53 -10.59
N ILE A 125 3.55 -6.07 -11.15
CA ILE A 125 4.24 -6.77 -12.22
C ILE A 125 4.76 -8.12 -11.72
N GLU A 126 5.51 -8.16 -10.63
CA GLU A 126 6.13 -9.37 -10.09
C GLU A 126 5.08 -10.45 -9.85
N PHE A 127 4.04 -10.12 -9.06
CA PHE A 127 2.91 -11.00 -8.79
C PHE A 127 2.33 -11.60 -10.08
N MET A 128 1.98 -10.76 -11.05
CA MET A 128 1.39 -11.21 -12.31
C MET A 128 2.36 -12.05 -13.16
N THR A 129 3.61 -11.62 -13.28
CA THR A 129 4.61 -12.32 -14.10
C THR A 129 4.98 -13.68 -13.53
N ASP A 130 4.99 -13.85 -12.21
CA ASP A 130 5.29 -15.12 -11.58
C ASP A 130 4.25 -16.19 -11.95
N TYR A 131 2.95 -15.85 -11.85
CA TYR A 131 1.89 -16.76 -12.25
C TYR A 131 1.83 -16.97 -13.77
N LEU A 132 2.06 -15.93 -14.58
CA LEU A 132 2.13 -16.10 -16.04
C LEU A 132 3.32 -16.99 -16.44
N ARG A 133 4.48 -16.87 -15.78
CA ARG A 133 5.65 -17.73 -16.00
C ARG A 133 5.36 -19.19 -15.65
N MET A 134 4.63 -19.41 -14.56
CA MET A 134 4.12 -20.73 -14.19
C MET A 134 3.18 -21.32 -15.25
N MET A 135 2.30 -20.49 -15.84
CA MET A 135 1.41 -20.89 -16.93
C MET A 135 2.17 -21.21 -18.22
N VAL A 136 3.18 -20.41 -18.60
CA VAL A 136 4.03 -20.62 -19.78
C VAL A 136 4.84 -21.91 -19.65
N SER A 137 5.33 -22.22 -18.45
CA SER A 137 6.11 -23.43 -18.16
C SER A 137 5.28 -24.73 -18.22
N GLY A 138 3.95 -24.63 -18.35
CA GLY A 138 3.08 -25.72 -18.76
C GLY A 138 2.72 -26.76 -17.71
N ASN A 139 2.86 -26.46 -16.40
CA ASN A 139 2.86 -27.50 -15.37
C ASN A 139 1.88 -27.36 -14.20
N LEU A 140 0.78 -26.61 -14.32
CA LEU A 140 -0.12 -26.40 -13.17
C LEU A 140 -1.60 -26.39 -13.55
N ASN A 141 -2.41 -27.00 -12.67
CA ASN A 141 -3.86 -26.94 -12.71
C ASN A 141 -4.34 -25.52 -12.38
N SER A 142 -5.34 -25.00 -13.09
CA SER A 142 -5.87 -23.65 -12.86
C SER A 142 -6.34 -23.44 -11.42
N HIS A 143 -6.89 -24.48 -10.78
CA HIS A 143 -7.31 -24.41 -9.39
C HIS A 143 -6.14 -24.33 -8.40
N GLU A 144 -4.99 -24.91 -8.75
CA GLU A 144 -3.79 -24.81 -7.92
C GLU A 144 -3.18 -23.41 -8.01
N ILE A 145 -3.16 -22.83 -9.21
CA ILE A 145 -2.73 -21.44 -9.43
C ILE A 145 -3.63 -20.48 -8.65
N GLU A 146 -4.95 -20.63 -8.77
CA GLU A 146 -5.93 -19.82 -8.02
C GLU A 146 -5.68 -19.89 -6.51
N ALA A 147 -5.54 -21.11 -5.97
CA ALA A 147 -5.27 -21.29 -4.55
C ALA A 147 -3.93 -20.66 -4.11
N LEU A 148 -2.88 -20.74 -4.93
CA LEU A 148 -1.61 -20.08 -4.65
C LEU A 148 -1.73 -18.57 -4.66
N MET A 149 -2.40 -18.01 -5.68
CA MET A 149 -2.67 -16.58 -5.81
C MET A 149 -3.42 -16.04 -4.58
N ASP A 150 -4.48 -16.74 -4.15
CA ASP A 150 -5.26 -16.33 -2.98
C ASP A 150 -4.41 -16.37 -1.70
N ASN A 151 -3.64 -17.44 -1.47
CA ASN A 151 -2.77 -17.55 -0.30
C ASN A 151 -1.69 -16.46 -0.26
N GLU A 152 -1.10 -16.11 -1.40
CA GLU A 152 -0.13 -15.03 -1.47
C GLU A 152 -0.78 -13.67 -1.18
N ILE A 153 -1.94 -13.39 -1.78
CA ILE A 153 -2.70 -12.15 -1.54
C ILE A 153 -3.06 -12.02 -0.06
N ASP A 154 -3.55 -13.09 0.57
CA ASP A 154 -3.91 -13.10 1.97
C ASP A 154 -2.70 -12.88 2.87
N THR A 155 -1.58 -13.55 2.57
CA THR A 155 -0.33 -13.38 3.30
C THR A 155 0.18 -11.94 3.19
N HIS A 156 0.21 -11.39 1.97
CA HIS A 156 0.59 -10.01 1.72
C HIS A 156 -0.30 -9.01 2.47
N HIS A 157 -1.63 -9.22 2.47
CA HIS A 157 -2.55 -8.39 3.25
C HIS A 157 -2.26 -8.47 4.75
N GLN A 158 -2.07 -9.67 5.30
CA GLN A 158 -1.75 -9.84 6.72
C GLN A 158 -0.46 -9.10 7.09
N GLU A 159 0.59 -9.22 6.28
CA GLU A 159 1.84 -8.49 6.49
C GLU A 159 1.66 -6.97 6.38
N ALA A 160 0.88 -6.50 5.40
CA ALA A 160 0.59 -5.09 5.20
C ALA A 160 -0.30 -4.49 6.32
N HIS A 161 -1.08 -5.32 7.00
CA HIS A 161 -1.93 -4.91 8.13
C HIS A 161 -1.18 -4.89 9.47
N ALA A 162 -0.07 -5.62 9.62
CA ALA A 162 0.69 -5.62 10.87
C ALA A 162 1.14 -4.21 11.34
N PRO A 163 1.64 -3.30 10.47
CA PRO A 163 1.97 -1.92 10.84
C PRO A 163 0.77 -1.09 11.28
N VAL A 164 -0.42 -1.40 10.74
CA VAL A 164 -1.67 -0.72 11.08
C VAL A 164 -2.18 -1.20 12.44
N ALA A 165 -2.11 -2.50 12.71
CA ALA A 165 -2.49 -3.07 14.00
C ALA A 165 -1.55 -2.65 15.14
N ALA A 166 -0.34 -2.21 14.80
CA ALA A 166 0.65 -1.74 15.77
C ALA A 166 0.42 -0.28 16.24
N LEU A 167 -0.33 0.52 15.49
CA LEU A 167 -0.67 1.92 15.79
C LEU A 167 -1.98 2.03 16.56
#